data_AF-A0A920UT02-F1
#
_entry.id   AF-A0A920UT02-F1
#
_cell.length_a   1.000
_cell.length_b   1.000
_cell.length_c   1.000
_cell.angle_alpha   90.00
_cell.angle_beta   90.00
_cell.angle_gamma   90.00
#
_symmetry.space_group_name_H-M   'P 1'
#
loop_
_entity.id
_entity.type
_entity.pdbx_description
1 polymer ?
#
loop_
_entity_poly.entity_id
_entity_poly.type
_entity_poly.pdbx_seq_one_letter_code
_entity_poly.pdbx_strand_id
1 'polypeptide(L)' 'MFEKVEIPVLGIVENMSTYICSNCGHEEHIFGEGGGKGMSAEYGVEHLGIFRLMAYRVRW' A
#
# COMPACT_ATOMS: atom_id res chain seq x y z
N MET A 1 19.16 -1.42 6.59
CA MET A 1 18.95 -1.00 8.00
C MET A 1 18.26 -2.10 8.81
N PHE A 2 17.25 -2.77 8.27
CA PHE A 2 16.61 -3.94 8.92
C PHE A 2 17.51 -5.20 8.98
N GLU A 3 18.43 -5.43 8.04
CA GLU A 3 19.33 -6.60 8.15
C GLU A 3 20.30 -6.56 9.36
N LYS A 4 20.44 -5.41 10.03
CA LYS A 4 21.33 -5.26 11.20
C LYS A 4 20.65 -5.60 12.53
N VAL A 5 19.34 -5.81 12.52
CA VAL A 5 18.52 -6.17 13.69
C VAL A 5 17.55 -7.22 13.20
N GLU A 6 17.70 -8.47 13.63
CA GLU A 6 16.93 -9.66 13.20
C GLU A 6 15.42 -9.55 13.50
N ILE A 7 14.74 -8.57 12.90
CA ILE A 7 13.32 -8.34 13.03
C ILE A 7 12.66 -8.98 11.82
N PRO A 8 11.80 -10.00 12.02
CA PRO A 8 11.09 -10.64 10.93
C PRO A 8 10.15 -9.65 10.25
N VAL A 9 10.20 -9.61 8.92
CA VAL A 9 9.25 -8.85 8.10
C VAL A 9 7.98 -9.68 7.99
N LEU A 10 6.89 -9.19 8.58
CA LEU A 10 5.59 -9.88 8.55
C LEU A 10 4.91 -9.80 7.18
N GLY A 11 5.19 -8.75 6.42
CA GLY A 11 4.59 -8.56 5.11
C GLY A 11 4.62 -7.11 4.64
N ILE A 12 4.00 -6.88 3.49
CA ILE A 12 3.94 -5.59 2.80
C ILE A 12 2.50 -5.09 2.82
N VAL A 13 2.34 -3.81 3.17
CA VAL A 13 1.08 -3.07 3.04
C VAL A 13 1.31 -1.97 2.00
N GLU A 14 0.49 -1.94 0.96
CA GLU A 14 0.53 -0.89 -0.05
C GLU A 14 -0.35 0.28 0.40
N ASN A 15 0.26 1.41 0.75
CA ASN A 15 -0.47 2.63 1.10
C ASN A 15 -0.76 3.47 -0.15
N MET A 16 -1.85 4.25 -0.11
CA MET A 16 -2.29 5.15 -1.18
C MET A 16 -2.53 4.45 -2.54
N SER A 17 -2.91 3.17 -2.50
CA SER A 17 -3.15 2.32 -3.69
C SER A 17 -4.19 2.87 -4.67
N THR A 18 -5.26 3.47 -4.14
CA THR A 18 -6.33 4.10 -4.93
C THR A 18 -6.76 5.43 -4.33
N TYR A 19 -7.19 6.34 -5.20
CA TYR A 19 -7.86 7.58 -4.83
C TYR A 19 -9.34 7.50 -5.19
N ILE A 20 -10.20 7.92 -4.26
CA ILE A 20 -11.64 8.05 -4.52
C ILE A 20 -12.01 9.51 -4.59
N CYS A 21 -12.51 9.92 -5.75
CA CYS A 21 -12.97 11.27 -6.00
C CYS A 21 -14.14 11.62 -5.08
N SER A 22 -14.00 12.66 -4.28
CA SER A 22 -15.04 13.13 -3.35
C SER A 22 -16.28 13.70 -4.04
N ASN A 23 -16.20 14.02 -5.34
CA ASN A 23 -17.30 14.61 -6.09
C ASN A 23 -18.18 13.57 -6.81
N CYS A 24 -17.59 12.47 -7.29
CA CYS A 24 -18.30 11.46 -8.09
C CYS A 24 -18.15 10.02 -7.59
N GLY A 25 -17.30 9.76 -6.60
CA GLY A 25 -17.05 8.42 -6.07
C GLY A 25 -16.20 7.53 -6.99
N HIS A 26 -15.67 8.06 -8.09
CA HIS A 26 -14.79 7.32 -9.00
C HIS A 26 -13.51 6.90 -8.28
N GLU A 27 -13.14 5.62 -8.44
CA GLU A 27 -11.91 5.04 -7.92
C GLU A 27 -10.87 4.97 -9.04
N GLU A 28 -9.68 5.51 -8.79
CA GLU A 28 -8.59 5.57 -9.76
C GLU A 28 -7.23 5.21 -9.13
N HIS A 29 -6.44 4.46 -9.89
CA HIS A 29 -5.07 4.05 -9.54
C HIS A 29 -4.06 5.11 -10.01
N ILE A 30 -4.04 6.27 -9.34
CA ILE A 30 -3.21 7.42 -9.72
C ILE A 30 -1.69 7.17 -9.63
N PHE A 31 -1.26 6.12 -8.92
CA PHE A 31 0.15 5.74 -8.76
C PHE A 31 0.48 4.37 -9.41
N GLY A 32 -0.44 3.83 -10.22
CA GLY A 32 -0.34 2.47 -10.76
C GLY A 32 -0.92 1.41 -9.82
N GLU A 33 -0.87 0.15 -10.26
CA GLU A 33 -1.47 -0.99 -9.55
C GLU A 33 -0.45 -2.15 -9.43
N GLY A 34 -0.50 -2.87 -8.30
CA GLY A 34 0.16 -4.17 -8.16
C GLY A 34 1.63 -4.12 -7.76
N GLY A 35 2.18 -2.94 -7.45
CA GLY A 35 3.57 -2.79 -7.00
C GLY A 35 3.85 -3.56 -5.71
N GLY A 36 2.93 -3.52 -4.75
CA GLY A 36 3.02 -4.26 -3.49
C GLY A 36 2.99 -5.77 -3.69
N LYS A 37 2.14 -6.28 -4.59
CA LYS A 37 2.08 -7.71 -4.93
C LYS A 37 3.36 -8.20 -5.62
N GLY A 38 3.92 -7.40 -6.53
CA GLY A 38 5.20 -7.71 -7.17
C GLY A 38 6.32 -7.79 -6.14
N MET A 39 6.39 -6.80 -5.25
CA MET A 39 7.39 -6.72 -4.19
C MET A 39 7.26 -7.88 -3.18
N SER A 40 6.04 -8.24 -2.80
CA SER A 40 5.81 -9.36 -1.87
C SER A 40 6.28 -10.69 -2.47
N ALA A 41 6.08 -10.88 -3.77
CA ALA A 41 6.57 -12.06 -4.48
C ALA A 41 8.10 -12.09 -4.60
N GLU A 42 8.73 -10.94 -4.89
CA GLU A 42 10.19 -10.82 -5.00
C GLU A 42 10.89 -11.13 -3.68
N TYR A 43 10.36 -10.61 -2.56
CA TYR A 43 10.95 -10.79 -1.23
C TYR A 43 10.42 -12.02 -0.47
N GLY A 44 9.49 -12.78 -1.06
CA GLY A 44 8.90 -13.97 -0.43
C GLY A 44 8.13 -13.68 0.87
N VAL A 45 7.56 -12.49 0.99
CA VAL A 45 6.80 -12.03 2.17
C VAL A 45 5.31 -11.91 1.84
N GLU A 46 4.45 -11.87 2.86
CA GLU A 46 3.01 -11.80 2.65
C GLU A 46 2.57 -10.40 2.17
N HIS A 47 1.60 -10.34 1.26
CA HIS A 47 0.92 -9.09 0.91
C HIS A 47 -0.29 -8.89 1.82
N LEU A 48 -0.12 -8.08 2.86
CA LEU A 48 -1.09 -7.92 3.94
C LEU A 48 -2.31 -7.09 3.53
N GLY A 49 -2.19 -6.28 2.48
CA GLY A 49 -3.32 -5.56 1.91
C GLY A 49 -2.97 -4.21 1.31
N ILE A 50 -4.01 -3.57 0.82
CA ILE A 50 -3.96 -2.25 0.19
C ILE A 50 -4.79 -1.24 0.99
N PHE A 51 -4.22 -0.08 1.25
CA PHE A 51 -4.90 1.05 1.85
C PHE A 51 -5.12 2.15 0.82
N ARG A 52 -6.32 2.71 0.85
CA ARG A 52 -6.83 3.71 -0.08
C ARG A 52 -6.73 5.11 0.51
N LEU A 53 -6.47 6.10 -0.33
CA LEU A 53 -6.45 7.50 0.07
C LEU A 53 -7.89 7.99 0.30
N MET A 54 -8.22 8.39 1.52
CA MET A 54 -9.49 9.03 1.87
C MET A 54 -9.25 10.50 2.20
N ALA A 55 -9.88 11.41 1.46
CA ALA A 55 -9.76 12.86 1.67
C ALA A 55 -10.10 13.31 3.12
N TYR A 56 -10.95 12.57 3.83
CA TYR A 56 -11.42 12.93 5.18
C TYR A 56 -10.50 12.48 6.32
N ARG A 57 -9.42 11.72 6.04
CA ARG A 57 -8.61 11.08 7.09
C ARG A 57 -7.14 11.52 7.12
N VAL A 58 -6.75 12.50 6.31
CA VAL A 58 -5.43 13.14 6.40
C VAL A 58 -5.54 14.33 7.32
N ARG A 59 -5.35 14.09 8.62
CA ARG A 59 -5.22 15.12 9.63
C ARG A 59 -3.87 14.88 10.29
N TRP A 60 -2.88 15.70 9.89
CA TRP A 60 -1.55 15.71 10.51
C TRP A 60 -1.66 16.13 11.97
#